data_AF-A0A2E4CT63-F1
#
_entry.id   AF-A0A2E4CT63-F1
#
_cell.length_a   1.000
_cell.length_b   1.000
_cell.length_c   1.000
_cell.angle_alpha   90.00
_cell.angle_beta   90.00
_cell.angle_gamma   90.00
#
_symmetry.space_group_name_H-M   'P 1'
#
loop_
_entity.id
_entity.type
_entity.pdbx_description
1 polymer ?
#
loop_
_entity_poly.entity_id
_entity_poly.type
_entity_poly.pdbx_seq_one_letter_code
_entity_poly.pdbx_strand_id
1 'polypeptide(L)'
;MSLIALALGACSGEPEQLDTADLEASEEAPEALHPEDLETADADTAEIAERTMEDMAQPVACAKGERTLFFCEAGRKQIAVCGVTDAQGRADAQYRYGSDTAEIVLNGGRFASVPYSGGGEAQIEFLNGATRYIVYSRTVRTNFTAGEPNNPEFTDGVVVVRAGKVHADRQCTGSTESVDVMAGEDYGGVASDLFYEGN
;
A
#
# COMPACT_ATOMS: atom_id res chain seq x y z
N MET A 1 33.72 40.33 -62.41
CA MET A 1 34.60 39.44 -61.61
C MET A 1 33.77 38.85 -60.49
N SER A 2 33.70 37.51 -60.50
CA SER A 2 33.24 36.54 -59.50
C SER A 2 31.92 36.70 -58.76
N LEU A 3 30.98 35.85 -59.18
CA LEU A 3 30.00 35.11 -58.36
C LEU A 3 30.67 34.41 -57.16
N ILE A 4 29.96 34.30 -56.02
CA ILE A 4 29.83 33.05 -55.26
C ILE A 4 28.38 32.93 -54.77
N ALA A 5 27.83 31.73 -54.96
CA ALA A 5 26.42 31.36 -54.89
C ALA A 5 25.97 30.88 -53.50
N LEU A 6 24.63 30.85 -53.33
CA LEU A 6 23.88 30.24 -52.24
C LEU A 6 24.16 28.72 -52.10
N ALA A 7 24.05 28.20 -50.88
CA ALA A 7 23.56 26.84 -50.64
C ALA A 7 22.82 26.76 -49.28
N LEU A 8 21.50 26.58 -49.35
CA LEU A 8 20.67 26.03 -48.28
C LEU A 8 20.87 24.51 -48.28
N GLY A 9 21.22 23.93 -47.13
CA GLY A 9 21.27 22.48 -46.94
C GLY A 9 19.93 21.95 -46.42
N ALA A 10 19.24 21.18 -47.26
CA ALA A 10 18.13 20.30 -46.91
C ALA A 10 18.40 18.91 -47.51
N CYS A 11 17.80 17.88 -46.87
CA CYS A 11 17.59 16.48 -47.30
C CYS A 11 18.37 15.37 -46.56
N SER A 12 17.58 14.56 -45.86
CA SER A 12 17.48 13.09 -45.87
C SER A 12 18.72 12.22 -45.62
N GLY A 13 18.62 11.40 -44.57
CA GLY A 13 19.32 10.12 -44.43
C GLY A 13 18.30 9.02 -44.13
N GLU A 14 18.34 7.96 -44.95
CA GLU A 14 17.55 6.72 -44.94
C GLU A 14 17.75 5.85 -43.68
N PRO A 15 16.96 4.78 -43.46
CA PRO A 15 17.13 3.88 -42.33
C PRO A 15 18.34 2.97 -42.55
N GLU A 16 19.22 2.89 -41.55
CA GLU A 16 20.29 1.89 -41.53
C GLU A 16 19.70 0.49 -41.39
N GLN A 17 19.81 -0.24 -42.50
CA GLN A 17 19.68 -1.67 -42.62
C GLN A 17 20.94 -2.31 -42.03
N LEU A 18 20.82 -2.94 -40.85
CA LEU A 18 21.87 -3.77 -40.26
C LEU A 18 21.52 -5.25 -40.45
N ASP A 19 22.12 -5.76 -41.53
CA ASP A 19 22.75 -7.06 -41.74
C ASP A 19 22.16 -8.31 -41.06
N THR A 20 21.34 -9.03 -41.81
CA THR A 20 20.98 -10.43 -41.56
C THR A 20 22.13 -11.34 -42.02
N ALA A 21 23.17 -11.48 -41.19
CA ALA A 21 24.27 -12.42 -41.44
C ALA A 21 24.87 -13.06 -40.17
N ASP A 22 24.17 -12.99 -39.02
CA ASP A 22 24.49 -13.76 -37.80
C ASP A 22 23.34 -14.73 -37.45
N LEU A 23 22.65 -15.24 -38.47
CA LEU A 23 21.79 -16.41 -38.36
C LEU A 23 22.56 -17.59 -38.95
N GLU A 24 23.40 -18.24 -38.14
CA GLU A 24 23.71 -19.68 -38.18
C GLU A 24 24.80 -20.03 -37.16
N ALA A 25 24.39 -20.36 -35.92
CA ALA A 25 24.93 -21.44 -35.08
C ALA A 25 24.62 -21.23 -33.59
N SER A 26 23.40 -21.58 -33.16
CA SER A 26 23.12 -22.11 -31.81
C SER A 26 21.69 -22.67 -31.77
N GLU A 27 21.45 -23.74 -32.51
CA GLU A 27 20.40 -24.70 -32.14
C GLU A 27 20.88 -25.48 -30.91
N GLU A 28 20.78 -24.87 -29.73
CA GLU A 28 20.61 -25.64 -28.50
C GLU A 28 19.11 -25.80 -28.28
N ALA A 29 18.65 -27.04 -28.38
CA ALA A 29 17.30 -27.45 -28.03
C ALA A 29 16.95 -26.93 -26.63
N PRO A 30 15.69 -26.58 -26.34
CA PRO A 30 15.29 -26.33 -24.97
C PRO A 30 15.56 -27.62 -24.18
N GLU A 31 16.50 -27.56 -23.24
CA GLU A 31 16.67 -28.58 -22.22
C GLU A 31 15.27 -28.88 -21.68
N ALA A 32 14.84 -30.14 -21.79
CA ALA A 32 13.56 -30.54 -21.25
C ALA A 32 13.54 -30.11 -19.77
N LEU A 33 12.52 -29.34 -19.38
CA LEU A 33 12.25 -29.04 -17.99
C LEU A 33 12.32 -30.36 -17.21
N HIS A 34 13.30 -30.46 -16.32
CA HIS A 34 13.44 -31.60 -15.45
C HIS A 34 12.18 -31.66 -14.56
N PRO A 35 11.51 -32.82 -14.46
CA PRO A 35 10.32 -32.95 -13.62
C PRO A 35 10.60 -32.65 -12.12
N GLU A 36 11.87 -32.57 -11.71
CA GLU A 36 12.29 -32.27 -10.34
C GLU A 36 12.24 -30.78 -10.00
N ASP A 37 12.16 -29.87 -10.98
CA ASP A 37 11.99 -28.42 -10.76
C ASP A 37 10.50 -28.01 -10.61
N LEU A 38 9.58 -28.93 -10.83
CA LEU A 38 8.14 -28.73 -10.65
C LEU A 38 7.66 -29.15 -9.25
N GLU A 39 8.47 -29.88 -8.49
CA GLU A 39 8.06 -30.49 -7.22
C GLU A 39 8.29 -29.59 -5.99
N THR A 40 9.06 -28.51 -6.14
CA THR A 40 9.33 -27.55 -5.04
C THR A 40 8.42 -26.33 -5.02
N ALA A 41 7.76 -26.00 -6.14
CA ALA A 41 6.85 -24.84 -6.21
C ALA A 41 5.52 -25.07 -5.45
N ASP A 42 5.08 -26.32 -5.30
CA ASP A 42 3.82 -26.67 -4.64
C ASP A 42 3.91 -26.64 -3.10
N ALA A 43 5.07 -26.97 -2.53
CA ALA A 43 5.26 -26.99 -1.07
C ALA A 43 5.24 -25.57 -0.46
N ASP A 44 5.96 -24.62 -1.09
CA ASP A 44 5.98 -23.22 -0.66
C ASP A 44 4.60 -22.56 -0.81
N THR A 45 3.85 -22.93 -1.84
CA THR A 45 2.50 -22.40 -2.06
C THR A 45 1.52 -22.91 -1.01
N ALA A 46 1.61 -24.20 -0.64
CA ALA A 46 0.79 -24.79 0.41
C ALA A 46 1.08 -24.16 1.79
N GLU A 47 2.36 -23.97 2.14
CA GLU A 47 2.76 -23.36 3.41
C GLU A 47 2.28 -21.90 3.53
N ILE A 48 2.40 -21.11 2.45
CA ILE A 48 1.89 -19.73 2.43
C ILE A 48 0.36 -19.70 2.54
N ALA A 49 -0.34 -20.61 1.87
CA ALA A 49 -1.79 -20.70 1.96
C ALA A 49 -2.26 -21.08 3.37
N GLU A 50 -1.58 -22.04 4.02
CA GLU A 50 -1.88 -22.47 5.39
C GLU A 50 -1.69 -21.33 6.39
N ARG A 51 -0.55 -20.62 6.33
CA ARG A 51 -0.29 -19.44 7.16
C ARG A 51 -1.31 -18.32 6.93
N THR A 52 -1.72 -18.10 5.68
CA THR A 52 -2.76 -17.10 5.36
C THR A 52 -4.11 -17.48 5.98
N MET A 53 -4.46 -18.77 5.97
CA MET A 53 -5.69 -19.26 6.60
C MET A 53 -5.63 -19.19 8.13
N GLU A 54 -4.48 -19.50 8.73
CA GLU A 54 -4.25 -19.34 10.17
C GLU A 54 -4.36 -17.87 10.58
N ASP A 55 -3.75 -16.96 9.83
CA ASP A 55 -3.88 -15.52 10.04
C ASP A 55 -5.35 -15.10 9.94
N MET A 56 -6.11 -15.60 8.96
CA MET A 56 -7.55 -15.34 8.84
C MET A 56 -8.42 -16.10 9.86
N ALA A 57 -7.86 -16.94 10.73
CA ALA A 57 -8.62 -17.57 11.81
C ALA A 57 -8.57 -16.75 13.11
N GLN A 58 -7.73 -15.72 13.17
CA GLN A 58 -7.51 -14.93 14.39
C GLN A 58 -8.61 -13.87 14.62
N PRO A 59 -8.81 -13.41 15.87
CA PRO A 59 -9.71 -12.30 16.15
C PRO A 59 -9.30 -11.00 15.44
N VAL A 60 -10.27 -10.15 15.09
CA VAL A 60 -9.93 -8.82 14.54
C VAL A 60 -9.25 -7.95 15.58
N ALA A 61 -9.75 -7.95 16.81
CA ALA A 61 -9.17 -7.18 17.91
C ALA A 61 -7.73 -7.61 18.22
N CYS A 62 -6.91 -6.65 18.64
CA CYS A 62 -5.53 -6.92 19.03
C CYS A 62 -5.48 -7.85 20.25
N ALA A 63 -4.61 -8.86 20.19
CA ALA A 63 -4.41 -9.82 21.25
C ALA A 63 -3.75 -9.17 22.47
N LYS A 64 -3.83 -9.85 23.61
CA LYS A 64 -3.17 -9.39 24.83
C LYS A 64 -1.65 -9.34 24.62
N GLY A 65 -1.08 -8.13 24.68
CA GLY A 65 0.35 -7.89 24.47
C GLY A 65 0.68 -7.28 23.11
N GLU A 66 -0.26 -7.30 22.17
CA GLU A 66 -0.18 -6.48 20.96
C GLU A 66 -0.55 -5.03 21.31
N ARG A 67 0.15 -4.07 20.70
CA ARG A 67 -0.21 -2.65 20.82
C ARG A 67 -1.35 -2.35 19.86
N THR A 68 -2.47 -1.81 20.33
CA THR A 68 -3.48 -1.26 19.43
C THR A 68 -2.95 0.03 18.81
N LEU A 69 -2.76 0.03 17.49
CA LEU A 69 -2.31 1.18 16.71
C LEU A 69 -3.49 1.92 16.07
N PHE A 70 -4.59 1.21 15.87
CA PHE A 70 -5.88 1.72 15.42
C PHE A 70 -6.94 0.68 15.73
N PHE A 71 -8.15 1.11 16.08
CA PHE A 71 -9.31 0.23 16.11
C PHE A 71 -10.58 1.00 15.78
N CYS A 72 -11.48 0.41 14.99
CA CYS A 72 -12.85 0.86 15.01
C CYS A 72 -13.88 -0.16 14.52
N GLU A 73 -15.15 0.10 14.87
CA GLU A 73 -16.31 -0.56 14.28
C GLU A 73 -16.75 0.20 13.01
N ALA A 74 -16.90 -0.51 11.89
CA ALA A 74 -17.39 -0.01 10.60
C ALA A 74 -18.60 -0.85 10.14
N GLY A 75 -19.81 -0.39 10.49
CA GLY A 75 -21.05 -1.13 10.29
C GLY A 75 -21.09 -2.42 11.12
N ARG A 76 -21.11 -3.58 10.45
CA ARG A 76 -21.10 -4.91 11.11
C ARG A 76 -19.69 -5.53 11.17
N LYS A 77 -18.68 -4.75 10.82
CA LYS A 77 -17.30 -5.19 10.70
C LYS A 77 -16.44 -4.37 11.65
N GLN A 78 -15.28 -4.91 11.97
CA GLN A 78 -14.25 -4.28 12.75
C GLN A 78 -13.03 -4.06 11.85
N ILE A 79 -12.29 -3.01 12.14
CA ILE A 79 -10.99 -2.69 11.55
C ILE A 79 -10.03 -2.54 12.73
N ALA A 80 -8.92 -3.25 12.71
CA ALA A 80 -7.86 -3.08 13.69
C ALA A 80 -6.50 -2.98 12.99
N VAL A 81 -5.60 -2.22 13.59
CA VAL A 81 -4.17 -2.29 13.31
C VAL A 81 -3.46 -2.64 14.61
N CYS A 82 -2.76 -3.75 14.62
CA CYS A 82 -2.09 -4.30 15.78
C CYS A 82 -0.59 -4.29 15.57
N GLY A 83 0.14 -3.81 16.58
CA GLY A 83 1.59 -3.93 16.65
C GLY A 83 1.97 -5.36 17.01
N VAL A 84 2.59 -6.04 16.05
CA VAL A 84 3.02 -7.45 16.14
C VAL A 84 4.54 -7.55 16.00
N THR A 85 5.04 -8.77 16.14
CA THR A 85 6.44 -9.11 15.84
C THR A 85 6.45 -10.03 14.63
N ASP A 86 7.22 -9.69 13.59
CA ASP A 86 7.35 -10.51 12.39
C ASP A 86 8.15 -11.80 12.64
N ALA A 87 8.23 -12.66 11.63
CA ALA A 87 8.95 -13.94 11.70
C ALA A 87 10.46 -13.78 11.97
N GLN A 88 11.01 -12.58 11.77
CA GLN A 88 12.41 -12.24 12.03
C GLN A 88 12.61 -11.56 13.39
N GLY A 89 11.56 -11.42 14.20
CA GLY A 89 11.65 -10.80 15.53
C GLY A 89 11.61 -9.27 15.51
N ARG A 90 11.22 -8.65 14.39
CA ARG A 90 11.14 -7.19 14.24
C ARG A 90 9.73 -6.70 14.48
N ALA A 91 9.59 -5.48 14.99
CA ALA A 91 8.31 -4.83 15.12
C ALA A 91 7.68 -4.65 13.72
N ASP A 92 6.42 -5.04 13.60
CA ASP A 92 5.61 -4.86 12.40
C ASP A 92 4.19 -4.43 12.78
N ALA A 93 3.48 -3.81 11.86
CA ALA A 93 2.07 -3.50 12.02
C ALA A 93 1.25 -4.47 11.17
N GLN A 94 0.16 -4.98 11.73
CA GLN A 94 -0.76 -5.90 11.07
C GLN A 94 -2.16 -5.32 11.01
N TYR A 95 -2.68 -5.14 9.81
CA TYR A 95 -4.08 -4.80 9.55
C TYR A 95 -4.96 -6.04 9.64
N ARG A 96 -6.08 -5.93 10.36
CA ARG A 96 -7.11 -6.95 10.45
C ARG A 96 -8.47 -6.34 10.13
N TYR A 97 -9.25 -7.02 9.28
CA TYR A 97 -10.62 -6.64 8.98
C TYR A 97 -11.51 -7.86 8.96
N GLY A 98 -12.68 -7.77 9.59
CA GLY A 98 -13.62 -8.88 9.67
C GLY A 98 -14.78 -8.57 10.60
N SER A 99 -15.47 -9.60 11.09
CA SER A 99 -16.43 -9.45 12.20
C SER A 99 -15.71 -9.70 13.52
N ASP A 100 -15.98 -10.82 14.19
CA ASP A 100 -15.20 -11.25 15.36
C ASP A 100 -13.88 -11.90 14.92
N THR A 101 -13.91 -12.63 13.80
CA THR A 101 -12.76 -13.26 13.15
C THR A 101 -12.32 -12.46 11.93
N ALA A 102 -11.01 -12.39 11.70
CA ALA A 102 -10.42 -11.69 10.58
C ALA A 102 -10.76 -12.36 9.24
N GLU A 103 -11.24 -11.59 8.27
CA GLU A 103 -11.43 -12.02 6.89
C GLU A 103 -10.27 -11.57 5.99
N ILE A 104 -9.53 -10.56 6.45
CA ILE A 104 -8.35 -10.01 5.79
C ILE A 104 -7.31 -9.75 6.87
N VAL A 105 -6.10 -10.23 6.63
CA VAL A 105 -4.91 -9.91 7.44
C VAL A 105 -3.80 -9.47 6.50
N LEU A 106 -3.20 -8.31 6.77
CA LEU A 106 -2.09 -7.76 5.98
C LEU A 106 -0.99 -7.27 6.92
N ASN A 107 0.26 -7.61 6.61
CA ASN A 107 1.45 -7.19 7.36
C ASN A 107 2.18 -6.03 6.65
N GLY A 108 3.19 -5.44 7.28
CA GLY A 108 4.05 -4.44 6.64
C GLY A 108 3.45 -3.03 6.60
N GLY A 109 2.78 -2.60 7.67
CA GLY A 109 2.17 -1.27 7.73
C GLY A 109 3.18 -0.12 7.65
N ARG A 110 2.94 0.86 6.77
CA ARG A 110 3.76 2.07 6.61
C ARG A 110 3.04 3.28 7.15
N PHE A 111 3.71 4.11 7.94
CA PHE A 111 3.08 5.25 8.62
C PHE A 111 3.32 6.56 7.89
N ALA A 112 2.34 7.46 7.92
CA ALA A 112 2.47 8.82 7.43
C ALA A 112 1.65 9.78 8.29
N SER A 113 2.10 11.03 8.39
CA SER A 113 1.33 12.11 9.02
C SER A 113 1.58 13.43 8.32
N VAL A 114 0.50 14.17 8.04
CA VAL A 114 0.58 15.53 7.50
C VAL A 114 -0.25 16.47 8.36
N PRO A 115 0.36 17.46 9.02
CA PRO A 115 -0.37 18.55 9.64
C PRO A 115 -0.80 19.58 8.59
N TYR A 116 -2.00 20.14 8.74
CA TYR A 116 -2.46 21.27 7.93
C TYR A 116 -3.21 22.29 8.79
N SER A 117 -3.47 23.49 8.24
CA SER A 117 -4.11 24.56 9.01
C SER A 117 -5.50 24.15 9.47
N GLY A 118 -5.68 23.95 10.77
CA GLY A 118 -6.95 23.52 11.35
C GLY A 118 -7.12 22.01 11.49
N GLY A 119 -6.05 21.22 11.34
CA GLY A 119 -6.11 19.80 11.63
C GLY A 119 -4.88 19.02 11.16
N GLY A 120 -5.12 17.79 10.75
CA GLY A 120 -4.09 16.91 10.22
C GLY A 120 -4.68 15.55 9.90
N GLU A 121 -3.88 14.75 9.23
CA GLU A 121 -4.22 13.38 8.88
C GLU A 121 -3.05 12.46 9.18
N ALA A 122 -3.36 11.38 9.89
CA ALA A 122 -2.47 10.26 10.14
C ALA A 122 -2.93 9.06 9.30
N GLN A 123 -1.99 8.32 8.73
CA GLN A 123 -2.26 7.14 7.91
C GLN A 123 -1.37 5.96 8.24
N ILE A 124 -1.91 4.75 8.03
CA ILE A 124 -1.16 3.50 7.93
C ILE A 124 -1.54 2.79 6.62
N GLU A 125 -0.59 2.62 5.70
CA GLU A 125 -0.78 1.92 4.43
C GLU A 125 -0.36 0.45 4.52
N PHE A 126 -1.20 -0.43 3.98
CA PHE A 126 -0.93 -1.85 3.75
C PHE A 126 -1.12 -2.20 2.28
N LEU A 127 -0.24 -3.05 1.76
CA LEU A 127 -0.27 -3.48 0.36
C LEU A 127 -0.81 -4.91 0.22
N ASN A 128 -1.65 -5.12 -0.80
CA ASN A 128 -2.05 -6.43 -1.28
C ASN A 128 -2.07 -6.42 -2.82
N GLY A 129 -0.92 -6.76 -3.42
CA GLY A 129 -0.67 -6.60 -4.85
C GLY A 129 -0.88 -5.14 -5.27
N ALA A 130 -1.75 -4.91 -6.26
CA ALA A 130 -2.11 -3.57 -6.75
C ALA A 130 -3.18 -2.84 -5.91
N THR A 131 -3.58 -3.41 -4.78
CA THR A 131 -4.60 -2.84 -3.87
C THR A 131 -3.90 -2.30 -2.62
N ARG A 132 -4.28 -1.10 -2.21
CA ARG A 132 -3.75 -0.41 -1.04
C ARG A 132 -4.88 -0.21 -0.05
N TYR A 133 -4.64 -0.54 1.20
CA TYR A 133 -5.56 -0.35 2.32
C TYR A 133 -4.95 0.73 3.20
N ILE A 134 -5.59 1.88 3.25
CA ILE A 134 -5.03 3.07 3.90
C ILE A 134 -5.96 3.39 5.06
N VAL A 135 -5.54 2.96 6.24
CA VAL A 135 -6.21 3.30 7.51
C VAL A 135 -5.88 4.75 7.80
N TYR A 136 -6.88 5.55 8.19
CA TYR A 136 -6.69 6.97 8.43
C TYR A 136 -7.43 7.46 9.67
N SER A 137 -6.87 8.51 10.27
CA SER A 137 -7.52 9.38 11.24
C SER A 137 -7.31 10.82 10.80
N ARG A 138 -8.40 11.53 10.56
CA ARG A 138 -8.42 12.85 9.94
C ARG A 138 -9.20 13.81 10.81
N THR A 139 -8.60 14.96 11.07
CA THR A 139 -9.28 16.12 11.68
C THR A 139 -9.33 17.25 10.68
N VAL A 140 -10.51 17.81 10.41
CA VAL A 140 -10.69 18.95 9.50
C VAL A 140 -11.42 20.08 10.20
N ARG A 141 -10.82 21.27 10.22
CA ARG A 141 -11.49 22.50 10.67
C ARG A 141 -12.63 22.86 9.73
N THR A 142 -13.81 23.13 10.31
CA THR A 142 -15.04 23.40 9.56
C THR A 142 -15.40 24.89 9.47
N ASN A 143 -14.79 25.77 10.27
CA ASN A 143 -15.03 27.23 10.22
C ASN A 143 -13.74 28.06 10.34
N PHE A 144 -13.52 29.00 9.42
CA PHE A 144 -12.36 29.90 9.37
C PHE A 144 -12.64 31.35 9.79
N THR A 145 -13.88 31.72 10.08
CA THR A 145 -14.27 33.09 10.46
C THR A 145 -13.66 33.49 11.80
N ALA A 146 -13.03 34.65 11.86
CA ALA A 146 -12.43 35.17 13.08
C ALA A 146 -13.50 35.49 14.14
N GLY A 147 -13.29 35.03 15.37
CA GLY A 147 -14.22 35.23 16.48
C GLY A 147 -15.42 34.26 16.50
N GLU A 148 -15.56 33.41 15.48
CA GLU A 148 -16.58 32.36 15.48
C GLU A 148 -16.02 31.02 16.01
N PRO A 149 -16.85 30.17 16.63
CA PRO A 149 -16.45 28.82 17.00
C PRO A 149 -16.04 27.99 15.78
N ASN A 150 -15.03 27.15 15.96
CA ASN A 150 -14.70 26.07 15.05
C ASN A 150 -15.13 24.74 15.68
N ASN A 151 -15.86 23.91 14.91
CA ASN A 151 -16.28 22.57 15.32
C ASN A 151 -15.59 21.56 14.38
N PRO A 152 -14.33 21.15 14.65
CA PRO A 152 -13.63 20.24 13.76
C PRO A 152 -14.42 18.96 13.48
N GLU A 153 -14.35 18.50 12.25
CA GLU A 153 -14.84 17.20 11.84
C GLU A 153 -13.74 16.17 12.06
N PHE A 154 -14.07 15.07 12.74
CA PHE A 154 -13.20 13.94 12.99
C PHE A 154 -13.73 12.75 12.19
N THR A 155 -12.86 12.19 11.34
CA THR A 155 -13.19 11.01 10.54
C THR A 155 -12.08 10.00 10.65
N ASP A 156 -12.47 8.75 10.88
CA ASP A 156 -11.59 7.62 10.99
C ASP A 156 -12.11 6.52 10.05
N GLY A 157 -11.23 5.69 9.50
CA GLY A 157 -11.66 4.60 8.65
C GLY A 157 -10.55 3.97 7.84
N VAL A 158 -10.94 3.23 6.80
CA VAL A 158 -10.02 2.71 5.80
C VAL A 158 -10.53 3.04 4.40
N VAL A 159 -9.68 3.67 3.60
CA VAL A 159 -9.89 3.81 2.16
C VAL A 159 -9.12 2.69 1.44
N VAL A 160 -9.83 1.97 0.58
CA VAL A 160 -9.27 0.90 -0.24
C VAL A 160 -9.08 1.44 -1.65
N VAL A 161 -7.84 1.57 -2.08
CA VAL A 161 -7.46 2.11 -3.38
C VAL A 161 -6.94 1.00 -4.27
N ARG A 162 -7.54 0.79 -5.44
CA ARG A 162 -7.08 -0.19 -6.43
C ARG A 162 -6.78 0.54 -7.74
N ALA A 163 -5.57 0.37 -8.27
CA ALA A 163 -5.12 1.01 -9.51
C ALA A 163 -5.37 2.55 -9.50
N GLY A 164 -5.08 3.20 -8.37
CA GLY A 164 -5.22 4.65 -8.20
C GLY A 164 -6.65 5.16 -7.99
N LYS A 165 -7.66 4.29 -7.95
CA LYS A 165 -9.06 4.66 -7.73
C LYS A 165 -9.58 4.14 -6.40
N VAL A 166 -10.41 4.93 -5.73
CA VAL A 166 -11.14 4.46 -4.55
C VAL A 166 -12.08 3.34 -4.96
N HIS A 167 -11.84 2.16 -4.40
CA HIS A 167 -12.68 0.98 -4.57
C HIS A 167 -13.71 0.87 -3.44
N ALA A 168 -13.32 1.26 -2.22
CA ALA A 168 -14.21 1.34 -1.08
C ALA A 168 -13.70 2.42 -0.11
N ASP A 169 -14.64 3.05 0.60
CA ASP A 169 -14.38 3.87 1.78
C ASP A 169 -15.24 3.29 2.92
N ARG A 170 -14.57 2.83 3.98
CA ARG A 170 -15.21 2.21 5.14
C ARG A 170 -14.92 3.07 6.36
N GLN A 171 -15.80 4.03 6.58
CA GLN A 171 -15.72 4.92 7.74
C GLN A 171 -16.12 4.19 9.02
N CYS A 172 -15.50 4.60 10.11
CA CYS A 172 -15.86 4.16 11.46
C CYS A 172 -17.25 4.71 11.82
N THR A 173 -18.09 3.84 12.38
CA THR A 173 -19.48 4.14 12.76
C THR A 173 -19.76 3.90 14.24
N GLY A 174 -18.80 3.37 14.99
CA GLY A 174 -18.97 2.98 16.39
C GLY A 174 -17.71 3.25 17.22
N SER A 175 -17.38 2.31 18.11
CA SER A 175 -16.18 2.39 18.96
C SER A 175 -14.96 2.69 18.12
N THR A 176 -14.13 3.65 18.54
CA THR A 176 -13.00 4.14 17.75
C THR A 176 -11.80 4.48 18.65
N GLU A 177 -10.63 4.02 18.25
CA GLU A 177 -9.30 4.42 18.69
C GLU A 177 -8.53 4.89 17.45
N SER A 178 -8.25 6.20 17.38
CA SER A 178 -7.57 6.82 16.24
C SER A 178 -6.13 6.31 16.07
N VAL A 179 -5.59 6.50 14.87
CA VAL A 179 -4.24 6.10 14.47
C VAL A 179 -3.20 6.68 15.45
N ASP A 180 -2.48 5.79 16.13
CA ASP A 180 -1.30 6.13 16.93
C ASP A 180 -0.08 6.29 16.02
N VAL A 181 -0.03 7.41 15.29
CA VAL A 181 1.03 7.63 14.30
C VAL A 181 2.40 7.80 14.92
N MET A 182 2.48 8.24 16.18
CA MET A 182 3.74 8.38 16.90
C MET A 182 4.38 7.03 17.20
N ALA A 183 3.58 5.96 17.29
CA ALA A 183 4.08 4.60 17.36
C ALA A 183 4.84 4.20 16.10
N GLY A 184 4.60 4.83 14.94
CA GLY A 184 5.24 4.51 13.67
C GLY A 184 6.77 4.52 13.69
N GLU A 185 7.39 5.28 14.60
CA GLU A 185 8.84 5.24 14.84
C GLU A 185 9.35 3.85 15.25
N ASP A 186 8.53 3.07 15.95
CA ASP A 186 8.82 1.69 16.32
C ASP A 186 8.66 0.71 15.12
N TYR A 187 8.00 1.14 14.04
CA TYR A 187 7.60 0.31 12.89
C TYR A 187 8.21 0.76 11.55
N GLY A 188 9.39 1.39 11.59
CA GLY A 188 10.11 1.80 10.38
C GLY A 188 9.98 3.28 10.02
N GLY A 189 9.39 4.09 10.90
CA GLY A 189 9.33 5.55 10.80
C GLY A 189 8.04 6.09 10.20
N VAL A 190 7.92 7.41 10.22
CA VAL A 190 6.73 8.15 9.75
C VAL A 190 7.09 9.00 8.54
N ALA A 191 6.39 8.79 7.42
CA ALA A 191 6.53 9.63 6.24
C ALA A 191 5.84 10.99 6.43
N SER A 192 6.40 12.02 5.79
CA SER A 192 5.87 13.40 5.82
C SER A 192 4.84 13.71 4.73
N ASP A 193 4.51 12.73 3.88
CA ASP A 193 3.53 12.84 2.80
C ASP A 193 2.49 11.73 2.95
N LEU A 194 1.22 12.04 2.69
CA LEU A 194 0.15 11.05 2.76
C LEU A 194 0.26 10.02 1.63
N PHE A 195 -0.16 8.78 1.89
CA PHE A 195 -0.24 7.73 0.87
C PHE A 195 -1.44 7.89 -0.07
N TYR A 196 -2.45 8.61 0.42
CA TYR A 196 -3.63 9.03 -0.35
C TYR A 196 -4.20 10.32 0.23
N GLU A 197 -4.44 11.31 -0.63
CA GLU A 197 -5.17 12.51 -0.24
C GLU A 197 -6.67 12.26 -0.45
N GLY A 198 -7.43 12.11 0.62
CA GLY A 198 -8.89 12.04 0.50
C GLY A 198 -9.45 13.39 0.06
N ASN A 199 -10.14 13.41 -1.07
CA ASN A 199 -10.86 14.58 -1.61
C ASN A 199 -11.94 15.09 -0.67
#